data_AF-D2R0U5-F1
#
_entry.id   AF-D2R0U5-F1
#
_cell.length_a   1.000
_cell.length_b   1.000
_cell.length_c   1.000
_cell.angle_alpha   90.00
_cell.angle_beta   90.00
_cell.angle_gamma   90.00
#
_symmetry.space_group_name_H-M   'P 1'
#
loop_
_entity.id
_entity.type
_entity.pdbx_description
1 polymer ?
#
loop_
_entity_poly.entity_id
_entity_poly.type
_entity_poly.pdbx_seq_one_letter_code
_entity_poly.pdbx_strand_id
1 'polypeptide(L)'
;MPVSESFRRLALQQLSRYAPQVTDRSMFGGVGIYSRGKMFALLAGDSLFLKAGPEDRATFVAAGLPPFQPFGEGGVTLHYYEIPLDWLESGNALEPWVALALEAAATAGTMKKTARKSTPASPSVAKKSVAKKSAAKQAPQKRATTKAIPSRASSKSLTTAESTIPLEGEGPDFSRGEQRLLPAIAQDHATGEVLMMAWMNEESFAETMATGRAVYYSRSRGKLWRKGEESGHMQTVHGVYVDCDADTILLKVSQVGAACHEGFRSCFFRQVTPLGLTVVAERLVEPASVYKNPKSHAKSTVKPAPRKKK
;
A
#
# COMPACT_ATOMS: atom_id res chain seq x y z
N MET A 1 17.80 -7.49 15.22
CA MET A 1 16.64 -6.58 15.20
C MET A 1 15.46 -7.37 14.67
N PRO A 2 14.60 -7.92 15.55
CA PRO A 2 13.51 -8.79 15.12
C PRO A 2 12.62 -8.08 14.10
N VAL A 3 12.10 -8.83 13.14
CA VAL A 3 11.17 -8.35 12.12
C VAL A 3 9.82 -9.01 12.40
N SER A 4 8.77 -8.23 12.52
CA SER A 4 7.41 -8.71 12.74
C SER A 4 6.92 -9.49 11.50
N GLU A 5 6.07 -10.48 11.73
CA GLU A 5 5.53 -11.29 10.64
C GLU A 5 4.63 -10.44 9.71
N SER A 6 3.90 -9.49 10.28
CA SER A 6 3.07 -8.52 9.55
C SER A 6 3.92 -7.65 8.62
N PHE A 7 5.00 -7.05 9.13
CA PHE A 7 5.91 -6.25 8.30
C PHE A 7 6.60 -7.09 7.22
N ARG A 8 7.05 -8.30 7.56
CA ARG A 8 7.62 -9.25 6.60
C ARG A 8 6.65 -9.54 5.47
N ARG A 9 5.37 -9.76 5.77
CA ARG A 9 4.31 -10.00 4.81
C ARG A 9 4.03 -8.78 3.93
N LEU A 10 3.94 -7.59 4.52
CA LEU A 10 3.77 -6.33 3.80
C LEU A 10 4.92 -6.11 2.81
N ALA A 11 6.17 -6.22 3.27
CA ALA A 11 7.34 -6.03 2.44
C ALA A 11 7.36 -7.01 1.26
N LEU A 12 7.09 -8.29 1.50
CA LEU A 12 6.99 -9.30 0.45
C LEU A 12 5.88 -8.98 -0.56
N GLN A 13 4.69 -8.60 -0.09
CA GLN A 13 3.55 -8.28 -0.95
C GLN A 13 3.86 -7.09 -1.86
N GLN A 14 4.50 -6.04 -1.34
CA GLN A 14 4.83 -4.85 -2.09
C GLN A 14 5.98 -5.10 -3.08
N LEU A 15 7.04 -5.77 -2.64
CA LEU A 15 8.17 -6.10 -3.51
C LEU A 15 7.79 -7.04 -4.66
N SER A 16 6.84 -7.96 -4.43
CA SER A 16 6.35 -8.89 -5.46
C SER A 16 5.62 -8.21 -6.62
N ARG A 17 5.21 -6.94 -6.48
CA ARG A 17 4.61 -6.14 -7.56
C ARG A 17 5.64 -5.69 -8.60
N TYR A 18 6.90 -5.55 -8.18
CA TYR A 18 7.97 -4.95 -8.97
C TYR A 18 9.12 -5.92 -9.26
N ALA A 19 9.30 -6.94 -8.42
CA ALA A 19 10.35 -7.94 -8.56
C ALA A 19 9.75 -9.32 -8.88
N PRO A 20 10.30 -10.07 -9.86
CA PRO A 20 9.85 -11.41 -10.16
C PRO A 20 10.40 -12.44 -9.16
N GLN A 21 9.62 -13.46 -8.82
CA GLN A 21 10.05 -14.60 -7.98
C GLN A 21 10.69 -14.15 -6.65
N VAL A 22 9.98 -13.27 -5.92
CA VAL A 22 10.44 -12.81 -4.61
C VAL A 22 10.35 -13.96 -3.61
N THR A 23 11.47 -14.25 -2.96
CA THR A 23 11.56 -15.18 -1.83
C THR A 23 12.32 -14.54 -0.70
N ASP A 24 12.16 -15.08 0.50
CA ASP A 24 12.88 -14.59 1.65
C ASP A 24 13.48 -15.70 2.49
N ARG A 25 14.49 -15.33 3.29
CA ARG A 25 15.18 -16.23 4.18
C ARG A 25 15.57 -15.49 5.46
N SER A 26 15.20 -16.05 6.60
CA SER A 26 15.68 -15.55 7.89
C SER A 26 17.20 -15.63 7.97
N MET A 27 17.82 -14.55 8.46
CA MET A 27 19.25 -14.42 8.68
C MET A 27 19.50 -13.87 10.09
N PHE A 28 20.76 -13.80 10.53
CA PHE A 28 21.19 -13.35 11.87
C PHE A 28 20.52 -12.04 12.33
N GLY A 29 19.34 -12.14 12.95
CA GLY A 29 18.58 -11.00 13.45
C GLY A 29 17.90 -10.12 12.39
N GLY A 30 17.62 -10.63 11.19
CA GLY A 30 16.89 -9.95 10.10
C GLY A 30 16.37 -10.94 9.04
N VAL A 31 15.84 -10.44 7.93
CA VAL A 31 15.31 -11.27 6.82
C VAL A 31 15.92 -10.82 5.49
N GLY A 32 16.58 -11.72 4.77
CA GLY A 32 17.08 -11.43 3.43
C GLY A 32 16.00 -11.66 2.38
N ILE A 33 15.87 -10.74 1.43
CA ILE A 33 14.90 -10.82 0.33
C ILE A 33 15.63 -11.01 -1.00
N TYR A 34 15.16 -11.97 -1.78
CA TYR A 34 15.79 -12.48 -2.98
C TYR A 34 14.83 -12.40 -4.15
N SER A 35 15.35 -12.11 -5.34
CA SER A 35 14.66 -12.26 -6.61
C SER A 35 15.54 -13.07 -7.54
N ARG A 36 14.98 -14.12 -8.14
CA ARG A 36 15.73 -15.07 -9.00
C ARG A 36 17.02 -15.59 -8.32
N GLY A 37 16.97 -15.82 -7.01
CA GLY A 37 18.09 -16.31 -6.21
C GLY A 37 19.17 -15.28 -5.86
N LYS A 38 19.02 -14.01 -6.25
CA LYS A 38 19.95 -12.93 -5.91
C LYS A 38 19.33 -12.00 -4.86
N MET A 39 20.09 -11.73 -3.80
CA MET A 39 19.64 -10.86 -2.71
C MET A 39 19.65 -9.40 -3.18
N PHE A 40 18.50 -8.74 -3.11
CA PHE A 40 18.33 -7.35 -3.52
C PHE A 40 17.78 -6.45 -2.41
N ALA A 41 17.25 -7.04 -1.33
CA ALA A 41 16.77 -6.31 -0.18
C ALA A 41 16.98 -7.10 1.12
N LEU A 42 16.87 -6.40 2.26
CA LEU A 42 16.81 -7.02 3.58
C LEU A 42 15.82 -6.28 4.46
N LEU A 43 15.28 -6.99 5.45
CA LEU A 43 14.44 -6.45 6.50
C LEU A 43 15.19 -6.55 7.82
N ALA A 44 15.19 -5.47 8.61
CA ALA A 44 15.76 -5.45 9.94
C ALA A 44 15.00 -4.41 10.79
N GLY A 45 14.50 -4.83 11.96
CA GLY A 45 13.79 -3.90 12.87
C GLY A 45 12.57 -3.23 12.26
N ASP A 46 11.78 -3.97 11.49
CA ASP A 46 10.62 -3.47 10.74
C ASP A 46 10.90 -2.31 9.77
N SER A 47 12.15 -2.26 9.28
CA SER A 47 12.55 -1.41 8.16
C SER A 47 12.95 -2.25 6.96
N LEU A 48 12.60 -1.77 5.77
CA LEU A 48 13.03 -2.34 4.49
C LEU A 48 14.29 -1.62 4.03
N PHE A 49 15.31 -2.36 3.64
CA PHE A 49 16.52 -1.81 3.04
C PHE A 49 16.74 -2.40 1.65
N LEU A 50 16.99 -1.54 0.66
CA LEU A 50 17.27 -1.94 -0.71
C LEU A 50 18.76 -1.86 -1.01
N LYS A 51 19.26 -2.83 -1.78
CA LYS A 51 20.64 -2.87 -2.23
C LYS A 51 20.92 -1.72 -3.20
N ALA A 52 22.05 -1.03 -3.05
CA ALA A 52 22.54 -0.06 -4.01
C ALA A 52 23.79 -0.59 -4.73
N GLY A 53 23.86 -0.36 -6.03
CA GLY A 53 25.06 -0.61 -6.84
C GLY A 53 26.13 0.47 -6.61
N PRO A 54 27.36 0.26 -7.10
CA PRO A 54 28.42 1.26 -7.02
C PRO A 54 28.04 2.60 -7.69
N GLU A 55 27.31 2.54 -8.80
CA GLU A 55 26.89 3.70 -9.58
C GLU A 55 25.62 4.36 -9.01
N ASP A 56 24.72 3.55 -8.44
CA ASP A 56 23.43 4.02 -7.90
C ASP A 56 23.56 4.65 -6.51
N ARG A 57 24.67 4.41 -5.81
CA ARG A 57 24.88 4.86 -4.43
C ARG A 57 24.65 6.36 -4.27
N ALA A 58 25.10 7.16 -5.24
CA ALA A 58 24.92 8.60 -5.22
C ALA A 58 23.43 8.99 -5.24
N THR A 59 22.61 8.23 -5.97
CA THR A 59 21.15 8.43 -6.06
C THR A 59 20.46 8.19 -4.72
N PHE A 60 20.82 7.11 -4.01
CA PHE A 60 20.27 6.82 -2.67
C PHE A 60 20.68 7.88 -1.64
N VAL A 61 21.92 8.34 -1.67
CA VAL A 61 22.42 9.40 -0.78
C VAL A 61 21.77 10.75 -1.09
N ALA A 62 21.61 11.09 -2.37
CA ALA A 62 20.94 12.34 -2.79
C ALA A 62 19.46 12.37 -2.38
N ALA A 63 18.80 11.21 -2.31
CA ALA A 63 17.45 11.07 -1.77
C ALA A 63 17.39 11.12 -0.23
N GLY A 64 18.52 11.24 0.47
CA GLY A 64 18.58 11.35 1.92
C GLY A 64 18.30 10.02 2.65
N LEU A 65 18.45 8.88 1.97
CA LEU A 65 18.14 7.57 2.55
C LEU A 65 19.29 7.12 3.47
N PRO A 66 19.00 6.71 4.72
CA PRO A 66 20.05 6.29 5.65
C PRO A 66 20.62 4.92 5.25
N PRO A 67 21.95 4.72 5.33
CA PRO A 67 22.57 3.44 5.04
C PRO A 67 22.33 2.45 6.18
N PHE A 68 22.26 1.16 5.84
CA PHE A 68 22.14 0.08 6.81
C PHE A 68 23.44 -0.08 7.61
N GLN A 69 23.35 0.09 8.93
CA GLN A 69 24.49 -0.03 9.86
C GLN A 69 24.23 -1.10 10.94
N PRO A 70 24.47 -2.39 10.63
CA PRO A 70 24.15 -3.49 11.54
C PRO A 70 25.07 -3.60 12.76
N PHE A 71 26.26 -2.98 12.75
CA PHE A 71 27.31 -3.17 13.77
C PHE A 71 27.77 -1.87 14.45
N GLY A 72 27.01 -0.77 14.35
CA GLY A 72 27.40 0.53 14.90
C GLY A 72 28.49 1.26 14.10
N GLU A 73 28.99 2.38 14.64
CA GLU A 73 30.00 3.23 13.99
C GLU A 73 31.32 2.47 13.78
N GLY A 74 31.76 2.35 12.51
CA GLY A 74 33.02 1.70 12.14
C GLY A 74 32.91 0.26 11.59
N GLY A 75 31.71 -0.32 11.55
CA GLY A 75 31.46 -1.62 10.92
C GLY A 75 31.47 -1.57 9.38
N VAL A 76 31.71 -2.72 8.72
CA VAL A 76 31.63 -2.85 7.25
C VAL A 76 30.22 -2.46 6.79
N THR A 77 30.09 -1.31 6.12
CA THR A 77 28.80 -0.86 5.58
C THR A 77 28.42 -1.73 4.40
N LEU A 78 27.35 -2.51 4.55
CA LEU A 78 26.71 -3.14 3.41
C LEU A 78 25.96 -2.04 2.65
N HIS A 79 26.09 -1.99 1.32
CA HIS A 79 25.41 -1.00 0.47
C HIS A 79 23.91 -1.29 0.38
N TYR A 80 23.22 -1.14 1.51
CA TYR A 80 21.77 -1.20 1.62
C TYR A 80 21.30 0.11 2.24
N TYR A 81 20.16 0.62 1.78
CA TYR A 81 19.62 1.91 2.17
C TYR A 81 18.16 1.75 2.57
N GLU A 82 17.80 2.38 3.68
CA GLU A 82 16.46 2.28 4.25
C GLU A 82 15.44 2.95 3.34
N ILE A 83 14.35 2.24 3.08
CA ILE A 83 13.21 2.77 2.36
C ILE A 83 12.18 3.26 3.37
N PRO A 84 11.76 4.54 3.28
CA PRO A 84 10.70 5.08 4.10
C PRO A 84 9.43 4.22 4.01
N LEU A 85 8.80 3.98 5.16
CA LEU A 85 7.59 3.15 5.24
C LEU A 85 6.45 3.70 4.36
N ASP A 86 6.34 5.01 4.23
CA ASP A 86 5.37 5.65 3.35
C ASP A 86 5.61 5.29 1.88
N TRP A 87 6.84 5.06 1.43
CA TRP A 87 7.13 4.59 0.06
C TRP A 87 6.81 3.12 -0.11
N LEU A 88 7.02 2.31 0.93
CA LEU A 88 6.64 0.90 0.93
C LEU A 88 5.11 0.73 0.87
N GLU A 89 4.36 1.57 1.58
CA GLU A 89 2.89 1.55 1.58
C GLU A 89 2.29 2.21 0.32
N SER A 90 2.87 3.32 -0.15
CA SER A 90 2.46 4.00 -1.37
C SER A 90 3.17 3.42 -2.59
N GLY A 91 2.69 2.26 -3.04
CA GLY A 91 3.38 1.40 -4.01
C GLY A 91 4.10 2.09 -5.18
N ASN A 92 3.63 3.22 -5.70
CA ASN A 92 4.24 3.88 -6.87
C ASN A 92 5.63 4.51 -6.60
N ALA A 93 5.95 4.88 -5.35
CA ALA A 93 7.24 5.46 -5.02
C ALA A 93 8.36 4.41 -4.95
N LEU A 94 8.01 3.13 -4.78
CA LEU A 94 8.95 2.03 -4.56
C LEU A 94 9.57 1.48 -5.84
N GLU A 95 8.83 1.54 -6.96
CA GLU A 95 9.21 0.94 -8.26
C GLU A 95 10.62 1.32 -8.74
N PRO A 96 11.01 2.62 -8.86
CA PRO A 96 12.32 2.97 -9.40
C PRO A 96 13.47 2.46 -8.51
N TRP A 97 13.26 2.41 -7.19
CA TRP A 97 14.28 1.95 -6.26
C TRP A 97 14.46 0.44 -6.27
N VAL A 98 13.36 -0.31 -6.42
CA VAL A 98 13.42 -1.77 -6.58
C VAL A 98 14.11 -2.12 -7.89
N ALA A 99 13.87 -1.38 -8.98
CA ALA A 99 14.57 -1.58 -10.24
C ALA A 99 16.10 -1.44 -10.08
N LEU A 100 16.56 -0.35 -9.46
CA LEU A 100 18.00 -0.15 -9.15
C LEU A 100 18.56 -1.28 -8.28
N ALA A 101 17.81 -1.72 -7.27
CA ALA A 101 18.24 -2.79 -6.38
C ALA A 101 18.37 -4.16 -7.08
N LEU A 102 17.47 -4.45 -8.03
CA LEU A 102 17.53 -5.66 -8.84
C LEU A 102 18.72 -5.64 -9.80
N GLU A 103 19.02 -4.49 -10.41
CA GLU A 103 20.21 -4.30 -11.25
C GLU A 103 21.50 -4.46 -10.45
N ALA A 104 21.58 -3.82 -9.28
CA ALA A 104 22.68 -3.98 -8.34
C ALA A 104 22.87 -5.43 -7.89
N ALA A 105 21.76 -6.15 -7.63
CA ALA A 105 21.81 -7.57 -7.28
C ALA A 105 22.29 -8.41 -8.48
N ALA A 106 21.86 -8.08 -9.70
CA ALA A 106 22.26 -8.78 -10.91
C ALA A 106 23.77 -8.67 -11.19
N THR A 107 24.34 -7.49 -10.99
CA THR A 107 25.76 -7.15 -11.27
C THR A 107 26.72 -7.58 -10.16
N ALA A 108 26.23 -7.81 -8.94
CA ALA A 108 27.04 -8.27 -7.81
C ALA A 108 27.75 -9.63 -8.02
N GLY A 109 27.36 -10.40 -9.06
CA GLY A 109 28.01 -11.66 -9.44
C GLY A 109 29.00 -11.58 -10.61
N THR A 110 29.04 -10.48 -11.36
CA THR A 110 29.92 -10.32 -12.53
C THR A 110 31.29 -9.73 -12.20
N MET A 111 31.42 -9.02 -11.08
CA MET A 111 32.69 -8.50 -10.58
C MET A 111 33.34 -9.45 -9.57
N LYS A 112 33.68 -10.67 -10.00
CA LYS A 112 34.64 -11.51 -9.28
C LYS A 112 35.40 -12.46 -10.22
N LYS A 113 36.09 -11.90 -11.21
CA LYS A 113 37.17 -12.58 -11.94
C LYS A 113 38.33 -11.62 -12.25
N THR A 114 38.93 -11.07 -11.22
CA THR A 114 40.33 -10.65 -11.29
C THR A 114 41.02 -11.00 -9.98
N ALA A 115 42.15 -11.68 -10.11
CA ALA A 115 43.12 -12.06 -9.08
C ALA A 115 42.71 -13.15 -8.07
N ARG A 116 42.94 -14.41 -8.45
CA ARG A 116 43.82 -15.24 -7.60
C ARG A 116 44.65 -16.21 -8.44
N LYS A 117 45.96 -16.05 -8.25
CA LYS A 117 47.10 -16.74 -8.85
C LYS A 117 47.06 -18.25 -8.54
N SER A 118 47.45 -19.05 -9.54
CA SER A 118 47.90 -20.45 -9.52
C SER A 118 48.75 -20.80 -8.28
N THR A 119 48.82 -22.01 -7.67
CA THR A 119 48.81 -23.45 -8.08
C THR A 119 49.07 -24.27 -6.78
N PRO A 120 49.17 -25.63 -6.74
CA PRO A 120 48.71 -26.71 -7.62
C PRO A 120 47.90 -27.85 -6.90
N ALA A 121 47.40 -28.78 -7.73
CA ALA A 121 46.58 -29.97 -7.43
C ALA A 121 47.30 -31.08 -6.61
N SER A 122 46.61 -32.04 -5.96
CA SER A 122 45.94 -33.24 -6.53
C SER A 122 45.56 -34.21 -5.37
N PRO A 123 44.98 -35.41 -5.59
CA PRO A 123 43.85 -35.83 -6.44
C PRO A 123 42.74 -36.52 -5.58
N SER A 124 41.53 -36.86 -6.05
CA SER A 124 41.31 -38.17 -6.68
C SER A 124 39.82 -38.49 -6.93
N VAL A 125 39.66 -39.36 -7.95
CA VAL A 125 38.60 -40.34 -8.24
C VAL A 125 37.24 -39.86 -8.79
N ALA A 126 37.10 -40.15 -10.08
CA ALA A 126 35.90 -40.20 -10.88
C ALA A 126 34.88 -41.27 -10.43
N LYS A 127 33.60 -41.06 -10.76
CA LYS A 127 32.76 -42.11 -11.39
C LYS A 127 31.62 -41.50 -12.22
N LYS A 128 31.42 -42.14 -13.37
CA LYS A 128 30.57 -41.80 -14.52
C LYS A 128 29.07 -41.99 -14.26
N SER A 129 28.31 -41.55 -15.28
CA SER A 129 27.05 -42.12 -15.84
C SER A 129 25.74 -41.53 -15.34
N VAL A 130 24.67 -41.35 -16.13
CA VAL A 130 24.38 -41.50 -17.56
C VAL A 130 23.10 -40.68 -17.82
N ALA A 131 22.98 -40.14 -19.03
CA ALA A 131 21.80 -39.43 -19.52
C ALA A 131 20.55 -40.32 -19.66
N LYS A 132 19.34 -39.74 -19.54
CA LYS A 132 18.25 -40.04 -20.48
C LYS A 132 17.16 -38.96 -20.55
N LYS A 133 16.82 -38.64 -21.79
CA LYS A 133 15.75 -37.76 -22.29
C LYS A 133 14.37 -38.41 -22.20
N SER A 134 13.31 -37.60 -22.12
CA SER A 134 12.05 -37.64 -22.91
C SER A 134 11.10 -36.58 -22.29
N ALA A 135 10.59 -35.53 -22.94
CA ALA A 135 9.97 -35.26 -24.25
C ALA A 135 8.48 -35.63 -24.37
N ALA A 136 7.64 -34.56 -24.42
CA ALA A 136 6.32 -34.40 -25.08
C ALA A 136 5.14 -35.25 -24.53
N LYS A 137 3.84 -34.87 -24.64
CA LYS A 137 3.12 -33.99 -25.59
C LYS A 137 1.71 -33.66 -25.05
N GLN A 138 1.07 -32.67 -25.69
CA GLN A 138 -0.22 -31.99 -25.44
C GLN A 138 -1.50 -32.81 -25.72
N ALA A 139 -2.59 -32.44 -24.99
CA ALA A 139 -4.00 -32.08 -25.36
C ALA A 139 -4.81 -32.94 -26.40
N PRO A 140 -6.15 -32.77 -26.65
CA PRO A 140 -7.09 -31.73 -26.19
C PRO A 140 -8.57 -32.15 -25.85
N GLN A 141 -9.28 -31.21 -25.21
CA GLN A 141 -10.69 -30.72 -25.35
C GLN A 141 -11.90 -31.65 -25.58
N LYS A 142 -13.02 -31.32 -24.91
CA LYS A 142 -14.34 -31.03 -25.56
C LYS A 142 -15.32 -30.29 -24.61
N ARG A 143 -16.30 -29.65 -25.25
CA ARG A 143 -17.17 -28.52 -24.88
C ARG A 143 -18.64 -28.91 -25.03
N ALA A 144 -19.56 -28.35 -24.22
CA ALA A 144 -21.01 -28.08 -24.47
C ALA A 144 -21.75 -27.96 -23.12
N THR A 145 -22.81 -27.17 -22.85
CA THR A 145 -23.65 -26.19 -23.59
C THR A 145 -24.60 -25.51 -22.57
N THR A 146 -24.78 -24.20 -22.72
CA THR A 146 -25.97 -23.33 -22.49
C THR A 146 -27.25 -23.87 -21.80
N LYS A 147 -27.82 -23.06 -20.87
CA LYS A 147 -29.16 -22.43 -21.02
C LYS A 147 -29.45 -21.38 -19.93
N ALA A 148 -30.22 -20.35 -20.32
CA ALA A 148 -30.64 -19.19 -19.54
C ALA A 148 -32.19 -19.11 -19.43
N ILE A 149 -32.69 -18.70 -18.25
CA ILE A 149 -33.84 -17.81 -17.86
C ILE A 149 -35.28 -18.14 -18.37
N PRO A 150 -36.33 -18.06 -17.51
CA PRO A 150 -37.20 -16.86 -17.38
C PRO A 150 -37.51 -16.52 -15.90
N SER A 151 -37.44 -15.27 -15.42
CA SER A 151 -38.42 -14.17 -15.45
C SER A 151 -39.90 -14.56 -15.19
N ARG A 152 -40.48 -14.07 -14.08
CA ARG A 152 -41.58 -13.09 -14.06
C ARG A 152 -42.22 -12.98 -12.65
N ALA A 153 -42.43 -11.71 -12.30
CA ALA A 153 -43.11 -11.12 -11.16
C ALA A 153 -44.36 -11.86 -10.61
N SER A 154 -44.51 -11.80 -9.29
CA SER A 154 -45.82 -11.58 -8.67
C SER A 154 -45.68 -10.62 -7.50
N SER A 155 -46.23 -9.43 -7.69
CA SER A 155 -46.32 -8.34 -6.73
C SER A 155 -47.34 -8.68 -5.63
N LYS A 156 -46.87 -8.80 -4.39
CA LYS A 156 -47.73 -8.60 -3.22
C LYS A 156 -47.15 -7.46 -2.39
N SER A 157 -47.97 -6.42 -2.32
CA SER A 157 -47.84 -5.26 -1.45
C SER A 157 -47.53 -5.69 -0.02
N LEU A 158 -46.29 -5.43 0.42
CA LEU A 158 -45.92 -5.49 1.83
C LEU A 158 -45.87 -4.07 2.35
N THR A 159 -46.83 -3.77 3.21
CA THR A 159 -46.86 -2.61 4.10
C THR A 159 -45.56 -2.57 4.90
N THR A 160 -44.77 -1.52 4.73
CA THR A 160 -43.51 -1.29 5.44
C THR A 160 -43.83 -0.90 6.90
N ALA A 161 -44.02 -1.91 7.75
CA ALA A 161 -43.80 -1.74 9.17
C ALA A 161 -42.28 -1.80 9.37
N GLU A 162 -41.70 -0.68 9.79
CA GLU A 162 -40.27 -0.53 10.09
C GLU A 162 -39.93 -1.43 11.27
N SER A 163 -39.56 -2.66 10.96
CA SER A 163 -39.11 -3.66 11.93
C SER A 163 -37.67 -3.33 12.30
N THR A 164 -37.48 -2.41 13.25
CA THR A 164 -36.20 -2.22 13.92
C THR A 164 -35.93 -3.47 14.75
N ILE A 165 -35.28 -4.47 14.16
CA ILE A 165 -34.81 -5.64 14.89
C ILE A 165 -33.66 -5.15 15.77
N PRO A 166 -33.77 -5.18 17.11
CA PRO A 166 -32.63 -4.87 17.96
C PRO A 166 -31.60 -5.98 17.75
N LEU A 167 -30.53 -5.66 17.03
CA LEU A 167 -29.35 -6.51 16.96
C LEU A 167 -28.60 -6.33 18.27
N GLU A 168 -28.58 -7.38 19.09
CA GLU A 168 -27.64 -7.45 20.20
C GLU A 168 -26.23 -7.63 19.60
N GLY A 169 -25.47 -6.53 19.55
CA GLY A 169 -24.15 -6.47 18.94
C GLY A 169 -23.42 -5.17 19.26
N GLU A 170 -22.18 -5.30 19.73
CA GLU A 170 -21.30 -4.23 20.20
C GLU A 170 -20.60 -3.50 19.04
N GLY A 171 -21.22 -2.46 18.46
CA GLY A 171 -20.54 -1.48 17.62
C GLY A 171 -19.57 -2.05 16.55
N PRO A 172 -18.49 -1.31 16.20
CA PRO A 172 -17.40 -1.82 15.37
C PRO A 172 -16.46 -2.76 16.15
N ASP A 173 -16.04 -3.87 15.55
CA ASP A 173 -15.12 -4.86 16.12
C ASP A 173 -13.67 -4.58 15.72
N PHE A 174 -12.99 -3.75 16.52
CA PHE A 174 -11.60 -3.37 16.28
C PHE A 174 -10.62 -4.55 16.38
N SER A 175 -11.01 -5.71 16.93
CA SER A 175 -10.13 -6.87 16.99
C SER A 175 -9.88 -7.50 15.60
N ARG A 176 -10.75 -7.23 14.63
CA ARG A 176 -10.63 -7.66 13.23
C ARG A 176 -9.65 -6.84 12.42
N GLY A 177 -9.44 -5.60 12.82
CA GLY A 177 -8.51 -4.68 12.18
C GLY A 177 -7.05 -5.02 12.48
N GLU A 178 -6.20 -4.99 11.46
CA GLU A 178 -4.76 -5.01 11.69
C GLU A 178 -4.36 -3.83 12.61
N GLN A 179 -3.57 -4.09 13.64
CA GLN A 179 -3.20 -3.09 14.67
C GLN A 179 -4.40 -2.45 15.40
N ARG A 180 -5.56 -3.12 15.44
CA ARG A 180 -6.82 -2.58 15.97
C ARG A 180 -7.29 -1.31 15.24
N LEU A 181 -7.08 -1.28 13.93
CA LEU A 181 -7.52 -0.20 13.06
C LEU A 181 -8.57 -0.68 12.07
N LEU A 182 -9.70 0.01 12.03
CA LEU A 182 -10.75 -0.23 11.06
C LEU A 182 -10.79 0.86 9.99
N PRO A 183 -11.04 0.53 8.71
CA PRO A 183 -11.36 1.51 7.70
C PRO A 183 -12.65 2.26 8.05
N ALA A 184 -12.60 3.58 7.94
CA ALA A 184 -13.71 4.49 8.14
C ALA A 184 -13.95 5.31 6.87
N ILE A 185 -15.10 5.10 6.23
CA ILE A 185 -15.54 5.81 5.04
C ILE A 185 -16.37 7.01 5.48
N ALA A 186 -15.94 8.22 5.11
CA ALA A 186 -16.75 9.42 5.25
C ALA A 186 -17.55 9.65 3.97
N GLN A 187 -18.87 9.69 4.11
CA GLN A 187 -19.80 9.95 3.04
C GLN A 187 -20.66 11.17 3.39
N ASP A 188 -20.85 12.06 2.43
CA ASP A 188 -21.73 13.20 2.59
C ASP A 188 -23.17 12.72 2.83
N HIS A 189 -23.78 13.20 3.93
CA HIS A 189 -25.09 12.72 4.37
C HIS A 189 -26.22 13.12 3.42
N ALA A 190 -26.09 14.24 2.71
CA ALA A 190 -27.15 14.80 1.85
C ALA A 190 -27.06 14.27 0.42
N THR A 191 -25.85 14.15 -0.12
CA THR A 191 -25.60 13.80 -1.53
C THR A 191 -25.23 12.33 -1.74
N GLY A 192 -24.75 11.65 -0.69
CA GLY A 192 -24.20 10.31 -0.79
C GLY A 192 -22.80 10.25 -1.44
N GLU A 193 -22.18 11.39 -1.73
CA GLU A 193 -20.82 11.44 -2.25
C GLU A 193 -19.82 10.87 -1.23
N VAL A 194 -18.98 9.92 -1.64
CA VAL A 194 -17.88 9.43 -0.80
C VAL A 194 -16.79 10.50 -0.77
N LEU A 195 -16.49 11.01 0.41
CA LEU A 195 -15.55 12.12 0.61
C LEU A 195 -14.13 11.62 0.84
N MET A 196 -13.94 10.63 1.70
CA MET A 196 -12.62 10.08 2.03
C MET A 196 -12.74 8.74 2.73
N MET A 197 -11.61 8.02 2.79
CA MET A 197 -11.40 6.90 3.68
C MET A 197 -10.19 7.20 4.56
N ALA A 198 -10.30 6.91 5.85
CA ALA A 198 -9.22 6.99 6.82
C ALA A 198 -9.33 5.83 7.82
N TRP A 199 -8.37 5.73 8.73
CA TRP A 199 -8.36 4.69 9.76
C TRP A 199 -8.94 5.21 11.06
N MET A 200 -9.63 4.36 11.80
CA MET A 200 -10.06 4.61 13.18
C MET A 200 -9.50 3.50 14.07
N ASN A 201 -9.00 3.87 15.25
CA ASN A 201 -8.88 2.97 16.40
C ASN A 201 -10.06 3.22 17.38
N GLU A 202 -10.16 2.39 18.41
CA GLU A 202 -11.18 2.52 19.47
C GLU A 202 -11.27 3.92 20.07
N GLU A 203 -10.12 4.55 20.34
CA GLU A 203 -10.05 5.89 20.94
C GLU A 203 -10.63 6.96 20.01
N SER A 204 -10.24 6.95 18.73
CA SER A 204 -10.76 7.88 17.73
C SER A 204 -12.25 7.70 17.46
N PHE A 205 -12.74 6.46 17.54
CA PHE A 205 -14.16 6.16 17.40
C PHE A 205 -14.95 6.65 18.63
N ALA A 206 -14.47 6.37 19.84
CA ALA A 206 -15.07 6.84 21.07
C ALA A 206 -15.15 8.38 21.10
N GLU A 207 -14.08 9.07 20.70
CA GLU A 207 -14.09 10.54 20.60
C GLU A 207 -15.06 11.04 19.53
N THR A 208 -15.17 10.33 18.39
CA THR A 208 -16.14 10.66 17.35
C THR A 208 -17.57 10.58 17.86
N MET A 209 -17.90 9.50 18.59
CA MET A 209 -19.22 9.30 19.19
C MET A 209 -19.50 10.34 20.29
N ALA A 210 -18.51 10.71 21.08
CA ALA A 210 -18.66 11.68 22.17
C ALA A 210 -18.83 13.12 21.66
N THR A 211 -18.11 13.50 20.60
CA THR A 211 -18.06 14.89 20.13
C THR A 211 -18.98 15.19 18.96
N GLY A 212 -19.47 14.16 18.26
CA GLY A 212 -20.19 14.33 16.99
C GLY A 212 -19.31 14.87 15.85
N ARG A 213 -17.98 14.86 16.01
CA ARG A 213 -17.00 15.30 15.00
C ARG A 213 -16.18 14.11 14.53
N ALA A 214 -15.86 14.04 13.24
CA ALA A 214 -15.04 12.94 12.74
C ALA A 214 -13.60 13.05 13.26
N VAL A 215 -13.18 12.05 14.03
CA VAL A 215 -11.81 11.89 14.54
C VAL A 215 -11.24 10.59 13.98
N TYR A 216 -10.04 10.68 13.43
CA TYR A 216 -9.35 9.55 12.80
C TYR A 216 -8.06 9.22 13.54
N TYR A 217 -7.48 8.06 13.24
CA TYR A 217 -6.14 7.69 13.65
C TYR A 217 -5.17 7.81 12.48
N SER A 218 -4.11 8.61 12.64
CA SER A 218 -3.06 8.74 11.63
C SER A 218 -1.98 7.68 11.86
N ARG A 219 -1.97 6.63 11.03
CA ARG A 219 -0.97 5.56 11.10
C ARG A 219 0.47 6.08 11.05
N SER A 220 0.73 7.05 10.16
CA SER A 220 2.06 7.64 9.99
C SER A 220 2.50 8.53 11.16
N ARG A 221 1.55 9.16 11.87
CA ARG A 221 1.85 10.06 13.00
C ARG A 221 1.67 9.37 14.36
N GLY A 222 1.16 8.14 14.38
CA GLY A 222 0.86 7.37 15.59
C GLY A 222 -0.11 8.06 16.55
N LYS A 223 -0.98 8.96 16.07
CA LYS A 223 -1.83 9.81 16.93
C LYS A 223 -3.19 10.11 16.32
N LEU A 224 -4.13 10.54 17.17
CA LEU A 224 -5.45 11.02 16.77
C LEU A 224 -5.33 12.28 15.91
N TRP A 225 -6.24 12.38 14.94
CA TRP A 225 -6.37 13.48 14.01
C TRP A 225 -7.84 13.88 13.94
N ARG A 226 -8.15 15.05 14.52
CA ARG A 226 -9.48 15.66 14.45
C ARG A 226 -9.61 16.35 13.10
N LYS A 227 -10.52 15.87 12.25
CA LYS A 227 -10.65 16.41 10.89
C LYS A 227 -10.97 17.91 10.95
N GLY A 228 -10.12 18.70 10.28
CA GLY A 228 -10.27 20.15 10.21
C GLY A 228 -9.74 20.92 11.42
N GLU A 229 -9.02 20.30 12.36
CA GLU A 229 -8.41 20.99 13.50
C GLU A 229 -7.41 22.08 13.07
N GLU A 230 -6.60 21.80 12.06
CA GLU A 230 -5.64 22.77 11.52
C GLU A 230 -6.23 23.68 10.44
N SER A 231 -7.21 23.20 9.67
CA SER A 231 -7.70 23.86 8.45
C SER A 231 -9.08 24.49 8.56
N GLY A 232 -9.80 24.27 9.65
CA GLY A 232 -11.23 24.62 9.79
C GLY A 232 -12.19 23.74 8.96
N HIS A 233 -11.69 22.82 8.12
CA HIS A 233 -12.51 21.96 7.27
C HIS A 233 -13.02 20.73 8.03
N MET A 234 -13.94 20.99 8.95
CA MET A 234 -14.49 20.01 9.88
C MET A 234 -15.52 19.10 9.21
N GLN A 235 -15.73 17.95 9.84
CA GLN A 235 -16.79 17.00 9.50
C GLN A 235 -17.66 16.77 10.72
N THR A 236 -18.94 17.13 10.61
CA THR A 236 -19.96 16.87 11.63
C THR A 236 -20.66 15.56 11.30
N VAL A 237 -20.75 14.65 12.27
CA VAL A 237 -21.33 13.31 12.11
C VAL A 237 -22.84 13.36 12.35
N HIS A 238 -23.61 12.82 11.40
CA HIS A 238 -25.07 12.68 11.47
C HIS A 238 -25.51 11.23 11.68
N GLY A 239 -24.67 10.26 11.33
CA GLY A 239 -24.96 8.85 11.47
C GLY A 239 -23.71 8.02 11.33
N VAL A 240 -23.71 6.88 12.01
CA VAL A 240 -22.61 5.92 12.02
C VAL A 240 -23.21 4.56 11.71
N TYR A 241 -22.64 3.89 10.72
CA TYR A 241 -23.04 2.56 10.29
C TYR A 241 -21.82 1.65 10.33
N VAL A 242 -22.09 0.37 10.49
CA VAL A 242 -21.10 -0.70 10.54
C VAL A 242 -21.53 -1.74 9.50
N ASP A 243 -20.57 -2.38 8.83
CA ASP A 243 -20.86 -3.42 7.85
C ASP A 243 -21.23 -4.76 8.49
N CYS A 244 -21.43 -5.80 7.66
CA CYS A 244 -22.03 -7.06 8.09
C CYS A 244 -21.18 -7.90 9.05
N ASP A 245 -19.86 -7.72 9.01
CA ASP A 245 -18.87 -8.43 9.81
C ASP A 245 -18.11 -7.49 10.76
N ALA A 246 -18.60 -6.26 10.89
CA ALA A 246 -18.19 -5.25 11.85
C ALA A 246 -16.75 -4.77 11.77
N ASP A 247 -16.13 -4.87 10.59
CA ASP A 247 -14.76 -4.43 10.36
C ASP A 247 -14.65 -3.11 9.58
N THR A 248 -15.76 -2.56 9.09
CA THR A 248 -15.76 -1.29 8.35
C THR A 248 -16.80 -0.32 8.90
N ILE A 249 -16.39 0.94 9.08
CA ILE A 249 -17.24 2.02 9.58
C ILE A 249 -17.65 2.94 8.43
N LEU A 250 -18.92 3.30 8.35
CA LEU A 250 -19.44 4.34 7.46
C LEU A 250 -19.97 5.51 8.29
N LEU A 251 -19.35 6.68 8.11
CA LEU A 251 -19.78 7.94 8.70
C LEU A 251 -20.60 8.74 7.68
N LYS A 252 -21.85 9.05 8.03
CA LYS A 252 -22.63 10.08 7.34
C LYS A 252 -22.28 11.43 7.92
N VAL A 253 -21.68 12.31 7.12
CA VAL A 253 -21.15 13.60 7.60
C VAL A 253 -21.66 14.80 6.81
N SER A 254 -21.65 15.96 7.46
CA SER A 254 -21.63 17.27 6.80
C SER A 254 -20.20 17.79 6.73
N GLN A 255 -19.72 18.06 5.53
CA GLN A 255 -18.37 18.60 5.31
C GLN A 255 -18.39 20.12 5.18
N VAL A 256 -17.62 20.79 6.03
CA VAL A 256 -17.29 22.22 5.85
C VAL A 256 -16.01 22.34 5.02
N GLY A 257 -16.04 23.10 3.93
CA GLY A 257 -14.88 23.27 3.04
C GLY A 257 -14.46 21.99 2.31
N ALA A 258 -13.15 21.80 2.13
CA ALA A 258 -12.59 20.64 1.43
C ALA A 258 -12.28 19.47 2.39
N ALA A 259 -12.75 18.25 2.06
CA ALA A 259 -12.32 17.05 2.78
C ALA A 259 -10.86 16.72 2.46
N CYS A 260 -10.45 16.92 1.20
CA CYS A 260 -9.12 16.62 0.71
C CYS A 260 -8.12 17.75 0.99
N HIS A 261 -6.89 17.40 1.36
CA HIS A 261 -5.80 18.37 1.54
C HIS A 261 -5.33 19.00 0.22
N GLU A 262 -5.63 18.37 -0.92
CA GLU A 262 -5.45 18.98 -2.25
C GLU A 262 -6.57 19.99 -2.57
N GLY A 263 -7.48 20.26 -1.65
CA GLY A 263 -8.49 21.31 -1.80
C GLY A 263 -9.72 20.90 -2.62
N PHE A 264 -9.87 19.63 -2.92
CA PHE A 264 -11.10 19.07 -3.50
C PHE A 264 -12.11 18.70 -2.42
N ARG A 265 -13.40 18.69 -2.80
CA ARG A 265 -14.48 18.24 -1.92
C ARG A 265 -14.26 16.80 -1.44
N SER A 266 -13.89 15.91 -2.35
CA SER A 266 -13.61 14.50 -2.11
C SER A 266 -12.15 14.16 -2.46
N CYS A 267 -11.56 13.21 -1.74
CA CYS A 267 -10.28 12.59 -2.09
C CYS A 267 -10.35 11.79 -3.41
N PHE A 268 -11.55 11.40 -3.84
CA PHE A 268 -11.81 10.64 -5.05
C PHE A 268 -12.02 11.54 -6.28
N PHE A 269 -11.22 12.61 -6.40
CA PHE A 269 -11.31 13.59 -7.50
C PHE A 269 -10.66 13.12 -8.82
N ARG A 270 -10.08 11.92 -8.86
CA ARG A 270 -9.41 11.34 -10.02
C ARG A 270 -10.13 10.08 -10.49
N GLN A 271 -10.32 9.96 -11.80
CA GLN A 271 -10.92 8.80 -12.45
C GLN A 271 -9.90 8.12 -13.37
N VAL A 272 -9.84 6.79 -13.29
CA VAL A 272 -9.10 5.95 -14.24
C VAL A 272 -9.92 5.84 -15.52
N THR A 273 -9.33 6.23 -16.65
CA THR A 273 -9.93 6.14 -17.98
C THR A 273 -9.04 5.28 -18.90
N PRO A 274 -9.53 4.83 -20.08
CA PRO A 274 -8.69 4.15 -21.06
C PRO A 274 -7.46 4.95 -21.52
N LEU A 275 -7.49 6.29 -21.38
CA LEU A 275 -6.39 7.18 -21.74
C LEU A 275 -5.48 7.54 -20.54
N GLY A 276 -5.74 6.98 -19.36
CA GLY A 276 -5.01 7.25 -18.13
C GLY A 276 -5.84 7.94 -17.05
N LEU A 277 -5.15 8.46 -16.03
CA LEU A 277 -5.76 9.09 -14.86
C LEU A 277 -6.16 10.55 -15.17
N THR A 278 -7.41 10.90 -14.91
CA THR A 278 -7.95 12.25 -15.19
C THR A 278 -8.57 12.85 -13.93
N VAL A 279 -8.46 14.17 -13.76
CA VAL A 279 -9.16 14.90 -12.69
C VAL A 279 -10.58 15.20 -13.14
N VAL A 280 -11.57 14.80 -12.35
CA VAL A 280 -13.00 14.89 -12.68
C VAL A 280 -13.80 15.80 -11.75
N ALA A 281 -13.16 16.39 -10.73
CA ALA A 281 -13.79 17.32 -9.81
C ALA A 281 -13.15 18.71 -9.88
N GLU A 282 -13.92 19.72 -9.49
CA GLU A 282 -13.45 21.09 -9.33
C GLU A 282 -12.75 21.27 -7.97
N ARG A 283 -11.65 22.03 -7.97
CA ARG A 283 -10.90 22.36 -6.76
C ARG A 283 -11.64 23.50 -6.04
N LEU A 284 -12.00 23.29 -4.78
CA LEU A 284 -12.74 24.26 -3.97
C LEU A 284 -11.83 25.30 -3.32
N VAL A 285 -10.61 24.89 -2.92
CA VAL A 285 -9.64 25.77 -2.25
C VAL A 285 -8.24 25.51 -2.78
N GLU A 286 -7.39 26.53 -2.75
CA GLU A 286 -5.98 26.36 -3.08
C GLU A 286 -5.21 25.84 -1.84
N PRO A 287 -4.55 24.67 -1.89
CA PRO A 287 -3.94 24.06 -0.70
C PRO A 287 -2.96 24.97 0.05
N ALA A 288 -2.18 25.76 -0.69
CA ALA A 288 -1.20 26.68 -0.12
C ALA A 288 -1.83 27.79 0.73
N SER A 289 -3.11 28.09 0.53
CA SER A 289 -3.83 29.12 1.31
C SER A 289 -4.40 28.61 2.62
N VAL A 290 -4.52 27.28 2.79
CA VAL A 290 -5.22 26.67 3.93
C VAL A 290 -4.30 25.74 4.75
N TYR A 291 -3.33 25.08 4.13
CA TYR A 291 -2.48 24.09 4.78
C TYR A 291 -1.04 24.60 4.90
N LYS A 292 -0.51 24.66 6.14
CA LYS A 292 0.82 25.22 6.45
C LYS A 292 2.02 24.42 5.88
N ASN A 293 1.77 23.26 5.28
CA ASN A 293 2.80 22.46 4.61
C ASN A 293 2.17 21.57 3.50
N PRO A 294 1.97 22.09 2.28
CA PRO A 294 1.36 21.30 1.21
C PRO A 294 2.34 20.21 0.78
N LYS A 295 2.06 18.94 1.12
CA LYS A 295 2.73 17.80 0.47
C LYS A 295 2.27 17.77 -0.99
N SER A 296 2.99 18.44 -1.87
CA SER A 296 2.73 18.39 -3.31
C SER A 296 3.16 17.02 -3.85
N HIS A 297 2.23 16.08 -3.97
CA HIS A 297 2.48 14.89 -4.77
C HIS A 297 2.44 15.27 -6.25
N ALA A 298 3.59 15.74 -6.75
CA ALA A 298 3.94 16.05 -8.13
C ALA A 298 3.00 17.05 -8.86
N LYS A 299 3.59 17.99 -9.59
CA LYS A 299 2.87 18.82 -10.56
C LYS A 299 2.23 17.90 -11.60
N SER A 300 0.95 17.59 -11.41
CA SER A 300 0.14 16.91 -12.42
C SER A 300 -0.05 17.90 -13.56
N THR A 301 0.73 17.74 -14.63
CA THR A 301 0.50 18.37 -15.93
C THR A 301 -0.69 17.70 -16.62
N VAL A 302 -1.84 17.59 -15.94
CA VAL A 302 -3.09 17.16 -16.58
C VAL A 302 -3.76 18.41 -17.11
N LYS A 303 -3.65 18.58 -18.43
CA LYS A 303 -4.32 19.63 -19.19
C LYS A 303 -5.83 19.47 -18.98
N PRO A 304 -6.57 20.51 -18.52
CA PRO A 304 -8.00 20.40 -18.33
C PRO A 304 -8.69 20.09 -19.67
N ALA A 305 -9.67 19.20 -19.63
CA ALA A 305 -10.47 18.87 -20.81
C ALA A 305 -11.15 20.16 -21.35
N PRO A 306 -11.20 20.35 -22.68
CA PRO A 306 -11.79 21.55 -23.26
C PRO A 306 -13.28 21.63 -22.88
N ARG A 307 -13.66 22.76 -22.27
CA ARG A 307 -15.07 23.10 -22.01
C ARG A 307 -15.84 23.08 -23.33
N LYS A 308 -16.78 22.15 -23.48
CA LYS A 308 -17.83 22.27 -24.50
C LYS A 308 -18.74 23.43 -24.08
N LYS A 309 -18.60 24.58 -24.73
CA LYS A 309 -19.60 25.65 -24.68
C LYS A 309 -20.88 25.10 -25.33
N LYS A 310 -21.96 25.02 -24.56
CA LYS A 310 -23.32 25.04 -25.11
C LYS A 310 -23.71 26.49 -25.35
#